data_AF-A0A915DW68-F1
#
_entry.id   AF-A0A915DW68-F1
#
_cell.length_a   1.000
_cell.length_b   1.000
_cell.length_c   1.000
_cell.angle_alpha   90.00
_cell.angle_beta   90.00
_cell.angle_gamma   90.00
#
_symmetry.space_group_name_H-M   'P 1'
#
loop_
_entity.id
_entity.type
_entity.pdbx_description
1 polymer ?
#
loop_
_entity_poly.entity_id
_entity_poly.type
_entity_poly.pdbx_seq_one_letter_code
_entity_poly.pdbx_strand_id
1 'polypeptide(L)'
;MGVSVKGKIAIMRYHSDFRGSKVHQAAQHGAIAAILYSDPKECAMDGTMAEHVYPSTVWMPPDGVQRGTLMTMDGDLLTPLYPSKADLYGARTIKEV
;
A
#
# COMPACT_ATOMS: atom_id res chain seq x y z
N MET A 1 8.90 -22.42 5.19
CA MET A 1 8.89 -21.79 6.54
C MET A 1 7.77 -22.27 7.48
N GLY A 2 6.75 -23.04 7.07
CA GLY A 2 5.81 -23.67 8.03
C GLY A 2 4.97 -22.72 8.90
N VAL A 3 5.07 -21.40 8.69
CA VAL A 3 4.34 -20.37 9.43
C VAL A 3 3.08 -20.00 8.66
N SER A 4 1.93 -20.03 9.33
CA SER A 4 0.66 -19.56 8.79
C SER A 4 0.35 -18.13 9.26
N VAL A 5 -0.11 -17.29 8.33
CA VAL A 5 -0.59 -15.92 8.60
C VAL A 5 -2.11 -15.85 8.80
N LYS A 6 -2.81 -16.99 8.71
CA LYS A 6 -4.27 -17.05 8.85
C LYS A 6 -4.71 -16.51 10.22
N GLY A 7 -5.61 -15.53 10.23
CA GLY A 7 -6.11 -14.89 11.46
C GLY A 7 -5.13 -13.92 12.11
N LYS A 8 -4.02 -13.55 11.45
CA LYS A 8 -2.96 -12.70 12.02
C LYS A 8 -2.81 -11.37 11.28
N ILE A 9 -2.09 -10.44 11.90
CA ILE A 9 -1.64 -9.19 11.29
C ILE A 9 -0.26 -9.42 10.67
N ALA A 10 -0.10 -9.13 9.39
CA ALA A 10 1.18 -9.23 8.69
C ALA A 10 1.90 -7.88 8.67
N ILE A 11 3.16 -7.82 9.07
CA ILE A 11 4.02 -6.64 8.88
C ILE A 11 4.96 -6.87 7.72
N MET A 12 5.05 -5.90 6.81
CA MET A 12 5.79 -6.03 5.55
C MET A 12 6.50 -4.73 5.21
N ARG A 13 7.68 -4.85 4.59
CA ARG A 13 8.43 -3.70 4.06
C ARG A 13 7.79 -3.17 2.79
N TYR A 14 7.82 -1.86 2.62
CA TYR A 14 7.21 -1.18 1.48
C TYR A 14 7.85 -1.53 0.13
N HIS A 15 9.16 -1.71 0.08
CA HIS A 15 9.93 -1.80 -1.16
C HIS A 15 9.85 -3.18 -1.86
N SER A 16 10.50 -3.30 -3.02
CA SER A 16 10.62 -4.48 -3.89
C SER A 16 9.42 -4.84 -4.78
N ASP A 17 8.19 -4.48 -4.43
CA ASP A 17 7.00 -4.81 -5.24
C ASP A 17 5.88 -3.79 -4.99
N PHE A 18 4.84 -3.78 -5.83
CA PHE A 18 3.68 -2.93 -5.64
C PHE A 18 2.99 -3.24 -4.30
N ARG A 19 2.74 -2.18 -3.52
CA ARG A 19 2.13 -2.26 -2.19
C ARG A 19 0.79 -2.99 -2.17
N GLY A 20 -0.04 -2.79 -3.20
CA GLY A 20 -1.33 -3.47 -3.32
C GLY A 20 -1.17 -4.99 -3.45
N SER A 21 -0.20 -5.46 -4.24
CA SER A 21 0.09 -6.88 -4.42
C SER A 21 0.47 -7.56 -3.11
N LYS A 22 1.25 -6.88 -2.25
CA LYS A 22 1.64 -7.41 -0.93
C LYS A 22 0.44 -7.63 -0.02
N VAL A 23 -0.43 -6.61 0.09
CA VAL A 23 -1.64 -6.68 0.93
C VAL A 23 -2.62 -7.71 0.37
N HIS A 24 -2.79 -7.76 -0.95
CA HIS A 24 -3.63 -8.75 -1.62
C HIS A 24 -3.17 -10.18 -1.32
N GLN A 25 -1.87 -10.47 -1.46
CA GLN A 25 -1.32 -11.79 -1.14
C GLN A 25 -1.47 -12.15 0.34
N ALA A 26 -1.24 -11.20 1.26
CA ALA A 26 -1.45 -11.44 2.69
C ALA A 26 -2.92 -11.84 2.98
N ALA A 27 -3.86 -11.12 2.38
CA ALA A 27 -5.29 -11.42 2.50
C ALA A 27 -5.65 -12.79 1.90
N GLN A 28 -5.11 -13.15 0.72
CA GLN A 28 -5.31 -14.47 0.11
C GLN A 28 -4.84 -15.63 1.00
N HIS A 29 -3.81 -15.41 1.82
CA HIS A 29 -3.31 -16.39 2.78
C HIS A 29 -4.00 -16.33 4.16
N GLY A 30 -5.05 -15.51 4.29
CA GLY A 30 -5.92 -15.44 5.46
C GLY A 30 -5.47 -14.46 6.53
N ALA A 31 -4.50 -13.57 6.26
CA ALA A 31 -4.21 -12.46 7.16
C ALA A 31 -5.43 -11.54 7.28
N ILE A 32 -5.66 -11.01 8.49
CA ILE A 32 -6.82 -10.14 8.78
C ILE A 32 -6.46 -8.65 8.67
N ALA A 33 -5.18 -8.32 8.71
CA ALA A 33 -4.67 -6.97 8.51
C ALA A 33 -3.21 -6.99 8.02
N ALA A 34 -2.78 -5.87 7.46
CA ALA A 34 -1.42 -5.66 7.00
C ALA A 34 -0.88 -4.30 7.49
N ILE A 35 0.38 -4.27 7.92
CA ILE A 35 1.14 -3.06 8.24
C ILE A 35 2.27 -2.95 7.24
N LEU A 36 2.35 -1.82 6.54
CA LEU A 36 3.45 -1.49 5.64
C LEU A 36 4.35 -0.46 6.31
N TYR A 37 5.66 -0.71 6.33
CA TYR A 37 6.63 0.24 6.86
C TYR A 37 7.77 0.48 5.87
N SER A 38 8.35 1.69 5.93
CA SER A 38 9.54 2.05 5.18
C SER A 38 10.78 1.62 5.96
N ASP A 39 11.56 0.70 5.41
CA ASP A 39 12.78 0.22 6.05
C ASP A 39 13.88 1.30 5.92
N PRO A 40 14.54 1.74 7.01
CA PRO A 40 15.65 2.69 6.94
C PRO A 40 16.75 2.29 5.96
N LYS A 41 16.96 0.98 5.75
CA LYS A 41 17.88 0.47 4.74
C LYS A 41 17.57 0.96 3.31
N GLU A 42 16.34 1.37 3.05
CA GLU A 42 15.85 1.80 1.74
C GLU A 42 15.55 3.30 1.68
N CYS A 43 15.20 3.92 2.81
CA CYS A 43 14.74 5.33 2.86
C CYS A 43 15.61 6.26 3.72
N ALA A 44 16.59 5.74 4.46
CA ALA A 44 17.49 6.49 5.33
C ALA A 44 18.84 5.78 5.48
N MET A 45 19.52 5.56 4.35
CA MET A 45 20.74 4.73 4.30
C MET A 45 21.89 5.27 5.14
N ASP A 46 21.98 6.59 5.29
CA ASP A 46 23.02 7.25 6.08
C ASP A 46 22.71 7.27 7.58
N GLY A 47 21.56 6.73 8.00
CA GLY A 47 21.11 6.66 9.38
C GLY A 47 19.83 7.43 9.65
N THR A 48 19.28 7.25 10.85
CA THR A 48 17.98 7.82 11.27
C THR A 48 18.10 8.98 12.26
N MET A 49 19.33 9.39 12.60
CA MET A 49 19.58 10.53 13.49
C MET A 49 19.28 11.85 12.75
N ALA A 50 19.00 12.92 13.50
CA ALA A 50 18.50 14.19 12.96
C ALA A 50 19.43 14.86 11.94
N GLU A 51 20.73 14.61 12.03
CA GLU A 51 21.76 15.05 11.09
C GLU A 51 21.78 14.26 9.78
N HIS A 52 21.23 13.05 9.77
CA HIS A 52 21.25 12.12 8.64
C HIS A 52 19.93 12.08 7.87
N VAL A 53 18.88 12.73 8.37
CA VAL A 53 17.54 12.76 7.75
C VAL A 53 17.09 14.19 7.45
N TYR A 54 15.99 14.34 6.72
CA TYR A 54 15.37 15.64 6.48
C TYR A 54 15.09 16.39 7.80
N PRO A 55 15.39 17.70 7.90
CA PRO A 55 15.79 18.61 6.82
C PRO A 55 17.29 18.66 6.50
N SER A 56 18.14 17.99 7.27
CA SER A 56 19.59 18.01 7.11
C SER A 56 20.06 17.30 5.83
N THR A 57 19.32 16.29 5.38
CA THR A 57 19.59 15.52 4.17
C THR A 57 18.30 15.28 3.36
N VAL A 58 18.42 14.53 2.25
CA VAL A 58 17.28 14.09 1.44
C VAL A 58 16.58 12.84 1.99
N TRP A 59 17.13 12.22 3.04
CA TRP A 59 16.62 10.97 3.59
C TRP A 59 15.34 11.16 4.41
N MET A 60 14.50 10.13 4.44
CA MET A 60 13.21 10.18 5.13
C MET A 60 13.42 10.23 6.66
N PRO A 61 12.74 11.14 7.39
CA PRO A 61 12.79 11.17 8.85
C PRO A 61 12.09 9.94 9.45
N PRO A 62 12.39 9.57 10.71
CA PRO A 62 11.83 8.38 11.36
C PRO A 62 10.30 8.41 11.49
N ASP A 63 9.70 9.60 11.59
CA ASP A 63 8.24 9.78 11.63
C ASP A 63 7.60 9.88 10.24
N GLY A 64 8.41 9.79 9.17
CA GLY A 64 7.95 9.84 7.79
C GLY A 64 7.21 8.57 7.38
N VAL A 65 6.04 8.72 6.75
CA VAL A 65 5.24 7.59 6.26
C VAL A 65 4.96 7.75 4.77
N GLN A 66 5.26 6.71 3.98
CA GLN A 66 4.90 6.66 2.58
C GLN A 66 3.39 6.43 2.41
N ARG A 67 2.72 7.33 1.68
CA ARG A 67 1.33 7.17 1.25
C ARG A 67 1.26 6.51 -0.13
N GLY A 68 0.11 5.94 -0.48
CA GLY A 68 -0.14 5.45 -1.84
C GLY A 68 -1.33 4.49 -1.90
N THR A 69 -1.92 4.38 -3.10
CA THR A 69 -3.05 3.48 -3.35
C THR A 69 -2.66 2.01 -3.25
N LEU A 70 -3.58 1.18 -2.74
CA LEU A 70 -3.51 -0.28 -2.80
C LEU A 70 -4.27 -0.86 -3.99
N MET A 71 -4.97 -0.03 -4.76
CA MET A 71 -5.78 -0.47 -5.90
C MET A 71 -4.89 -1.07 -6.98
N THR A 72 -5.31 -2.19 -7.54
CA THR A 72 -4.62 -2.91 -8.61
C THR A 72 -5.19 -2.61 -10.00
N MET A 73 -6.18 -1.72 -10.09
CA MET A 73 -6.78 -1.26 -11.34
C MET A 73 -6.49 0.21 -11.57
N ASP A 74 -6.47 0.60 -12.83
CA ASP A 74 -6.28 1.98 -13.26
C ASP A 74 -7.63 2.72 -13.39
N GLY A 75 -7.61 4.00 -13.08
CA GLY A 75 -8.78 4.89 -13.19
C GLY A 75 -9.71 4.86 -11.97
N ASP A 76 -10.91 5.39 -12.15
CA ASP A 76 -11.97 5.40 -11.15
C ASP A 76 -12.55 3.99 -10.99
N LEU A 77 -12.59 3.51 -9.74
CA LEU A 77 -13.20 2.22 -9.38
C LEU A 77 -14.65 2.11 -9.85
N LEU A 78 -15.39 3.22 -9.82
CA LEU A 78 -16.80 3.24 -10.10
C LEU A 78 -17.12 3.50 -11.57
N THR A 79 -16.15 3.79 -12.44
CA THR A 79 -16.38 3.91 -13.90
C THR A 79 -15.25 3.24 -14.68
N PRO A 80 -15.05 1.91 -14.53
CA PRO A 80 -13.98 1.22 -15.25
C PRO A 80 -14.17 1.39 -16.75
N LEU A 81 -13.10 1.78 -17.45
CA LEU A 81 -13.06 1.98 -18.91
C LEU A 81 -13.91 3.15 -19.45
N TYR A 82 -14.61 3.91 -18.58
CA TYR A 82 -15.43 5.06 -18.96
C TYR A 82 -15.00 6.32 -18.20
N PRO A 83 -15.27 7.52 -18.75
CA PRO A 83 -15.10 8.76 -18.01
C PRO A 83 -16.04 8.83 -16.80
N SER A 84 -15.56 9.33 -15.66
CA SER A 84 -16.36 9.59 -14.46
C SER A 84 -17.30 10.79 -14.64
N LYS A 85 -18.32 10.66 -15.51
CA LYS A 85 -19.36 11.67 -15.72
C LYS A 85 -20.69 11.25 -15.11
N ALA A 86 -21.43 12.21 -14.57
CA ALA A 86 -22.69 11.97 -13.86
C ALA A 86 -23.79 11.33 -14.73
N ASP A 87 -23.72 11.53 -16.05
CA ASP A 87 -24.64 11.02 -17.07
C ASP A 87 -24.25 9.65 -17.64
N LEU A 88 -23.12 9.08 -17.21
CA LEU A 88 -22.66 7.75 -17.59
C LEU A 88 -22.93 6.71 -16.49
N TYR A 89 -23.04 5.45 -16.90
CA TYR A 89 -23.25 4.35 -15.95
C TYR A 89 -22.02 4.19 -15.06
N GLY A 90 -22.24 4.27 -13.74
CA GLY A 90 -21.29 3.73 -12.77
C GLY A 90 -21.26 2.20 -12.83
N ALA A 91 -20.24 1.60 -12.22
CA ALA A 91 -20.09 0.17 -11.98
C ALA A 91 -21.13 -0.29 -10.97
N ARG A 92 -22.41 -0.21 -11.33
CA ARG A 92 -23.47 -0.93 -10.63
C ARG A 92 -23.45 -2.36 -11.12
N THR A 93 -23.41 -3.30 -10.20
CA THR A 93 -23.66 -4.69 -10.55
C THR A 93 -25.16 -4.91 -10.72
N ILE A 94 -25.56 -5.88 -11.55
CA ILE A 94 -26.98 -6.27 -11.80
C ILE A 94 -27.75 -6.58 -10.51
N LYS A 95 -27.06 -6.81 -9.38
CA LYS A 95 -27.67 -7.06 -8.06
C LYS A 95 -28.08 -5.79 -7.30
N GLU A 96 -27.75 -4.61 -7.81
CA GLU A 96 -27.97 -3.31 -7.16
C GLU A 96 -29.01 -2.44 -7.91
N VAL A 97 -29.80 -3.08 -8.79
CA VAL A 97 -30.97 -2.51 -9.46
C VAL A 97 -32.23 -3.20 -8.97
#